data_AF-A0A0J7HX46-F1
#
_entry.id   AF-A0A0J7HX46-F1
#
_cell.length_a   1.000
_cell.length_b   1.000
_cell.length_c   1.000
_cell.angle_alpha   90.00
_cell.angle_beta   90.00
_cell.angle_gamma   90.00
#
_symmetry.space_group_name_H-M   'P 1'
#
loop_
_entity.id
_entity.type
_entity.pdbx_description
1 polymer ?
#
loop_
_entity_poly.entity_id
_entity_poly.type
_entity_poly.pdbx_seq_one_letter_code
_entity_poly.pdbx_strand_id
1 'polypeptide(L)'
;MKKLFYFFAVSILLASCVSKKNQAIKQNILTLKDSYCKAPFKYNYSNRIPSYNSDSILAANQELRGMFSDQSILILNALDNLDEVHKIVDLKKDSSIASQVKVLQLKGKINSKITIALTELDAVAAEFDCEGERVAQIGNYVDNLNDSKNNKLILLSIVTGAAASIAGGIIKDGGWSNAVDISGGVLGAGFGLATLNPKGKKVEFIHQRNLLRDIWREKLESPNFPPFIWYMYTEKKFSNKEQHSIISSMRERWLHYQFDDIKADADQSVIFSDGGFYRADDLHNRAAMLNQMQSATRTINQNINYLLLDLDKLIL
;
A
#
# COMPACT_ATOMS: atom_id res chain seq x y z
N MET A 1 -42.22 5.28 44.47
CA MET A 1 -41.43 6.42 43.95
C MET A 1 -39.91 6.28 44.19
N LYS A 2 -39.41 5.91 45.39
CA LYS A 2 -37.96 5.73 45.63
C LYS A 2 -37.27 4.73 44.70
N LYS A 3 -37.91 3.60 44.34
CA LYS A 3 -37.33 2.59 43.41
C LYS A 3 -37.16 3.08 41.97
N LEU A 4 -38.03 3.98 41.49
CA LEU A 4 -37.91 4.58 40.16
C LEU A 4 -36.71 5.55 40.09
N PHE A 5 -36.45 6.27 41.18
CA PHE A 5 -35.35 7.22 41.28
C PHE A 5 -33.98 6.53 41.25
N TYR A 6 -33.85 5.37 41.89
CA TYR A 6 -32.63 4.54 41.82
C TYR A 6 -32.38 4.01 40.40
N PHE A 7 -33.42 3.57 39.68
CA PHE A 7 -33.29 3.08 38.31
C PHE A 7 -32.87 4.20 37.33
N PHE A 8 -33.40 5.40 37.54
CA PHE A 8 -33.05 6.59 36.76
C PHE A 8 -31.61 7.06 37.04
N ALA A 9 -31.19 7.06 38.31
CA ALA A 9 -29.82 7.40 38.70
C ALA A 9 -28.78 6.42 38.14
N VAL A 10 -29.07 5.11 38.10
CA VAL A 10 -28.19 4.10 37.50
C VAL A 10 -28.11 4.28 35.97
N SER A 11 -29.21 4.62 35.29
CA SER A 11 -29.17 4.89 33.84
C SER A 11 -28.34 6.13 33.47
N ILE A 12 -28.37 7.19 34.29
CA ILE A 12 -27.59 8.41 34.06
C ILE A 12 -26.08 8.16 34.26
N LEU A 13 -25.70 7.33 35.24
CA LEU A 13 -24.30 6.96 35.47
C LEU A 13 -23.70 6.12 34.33
N LEU A 14 -24.51 5.29 33.66
CA LEU A 14 -24.05 4.48 32.52
C LEU A 14 -23.84 5.31 31.23
N ALA A 15 -24.54 6.44 31.07
CA ALA A 15 -24.40 7.30 29.88
C ALA A 15 -23.07 8.10 29.86
N SER A 16 -22.53 8.48 31.02
CA SER A 16 -21.36 9.36 31.11
C SER A 16 -20.03 8.68 30.75
N CYS A 17 -19.88 7.36 30.96
CA CYS A 17 -18.66 6.62 30.60
C CYS A 17 -18.49 6.38 29.08
N VAL A 18 -19.58 6.44 28.31
CA VAL A 18 -19.54 6.22 26.85
C VAL A 18 -18.95 7.43 26.10
N SER A 19 -19.05 8.63 26.68
CA SER A 19 -18.66 9.89 26.03
C SER A 19 -17.14 10.04 25.85
N LYS A 20 -16.33 9.80 26.90
CA LYS A 20 -14.86 9.96 26.84
C LYS A 20 -14.18 8.98 25.88
N LYS A 21 -14.66 7.72 25.82
CA LYS A 21 -14.13 6.71 24.90
C LYS A 21 -14.37 7.10 23.44
N ASN A 22 -15.56 7.61 23.13
CA ASN A 22 -15.90 8.07 21.77
C ASN A 22 -15.12 9.33 21.35
N GLN A 23 -14.73 10.19 22.29
CA GLN A 23 -13.93 11.38 22.01
C GLN A 23 -12.47 11.03 21.67
N ALA A 24 -11.84 10.12 22.41
CA ALA A 24 -10.49 9.62 22.10
C ALA A 24 -10.46 8.88 20.75
N ILE A 25 -11.52 8.11 20.46
CA ILE A 25 -11.74 7.44 19.16
C ILE A 25 -11.71 8.46 18.01
N LYS A 26 -12.44 9.57 18.16
CA LYS A 26 -12.52 10.62 17.13
C LYS A 26 -11.18 11.33 16.92
N GLN A 27 -10.41 11.57 17.98
CA GLN A 27 -9.09 12.20 17.88
C GLN A 27 -8.06 11.33 17.15
N ASN A 28 -8.01 10.02 17.42
CA ASN A 28 -7.08 9.11 16.74
C ASN A 28 -7.36 9.00 15.23
N ILE A 29 -8.64 9.01 14.84
CA ILE A 29 -9.04 9.03 13.42
C ILE A 29 -8.60 10.34 12.77
N LEU A 30 -8.73 11.48 13.46
CA LEU A 30 -8.36 12.79 12.93
C LEU A 30 -6.85 12.94 12.73
N THR A 31 -6.02 12.41 13.63
CA THR A 31 -4.55 12.47 13.50
C THR A 31 -4.00 11.64 12.36
N LEU A 32 -4.71 10.57 11.96
CA LEU A 32 -4.32 9.68 10.86
C LEU A 32 -4.97 10.04 9.51
N LYS A 33 -5.92 11.00 9.54
CA LYS A 33 -6.70 11.44 8.37
C LYS A 33 -5.82 12.07 7.31
N ASP A 34 -4.84 12.88 7.70
CA ASP A 34 -3.91 13.55 6.79
C ASP A 34 -2.62 12.73 6.59
N SER A 35 -2.12 12.72 5.36
CA SER A 35 -0.92 11.97 4.97
C SER A 35 0.33 12.73 5.37
N TYR A 36 0.98 12.27 6.45
CA TYR A 36 2.30 12.72 6.90
C TYR A 36 3.46 12.02 6.18
N CYS A 37 3.18 11.05 5.31
CA CYS A 37 4.19 10.28 4.58
C CYS A 37 4.60 10.90 3.24
N LYS A 38 3.96 12.00 2.81
CA LYS A 38 4.27 12.63 1.52
C LYS A 38 5.70 13.16 1.53
N ALA A 39 6.41 12.95 0.42
CA ALA A 39 7.68 13.63 0.19
C ALA A 39 7.49 15.16 0.30
N PRO A 40 8.39 15.88 1.00
CA PRO A 40 8.26 17.32 1.23
C PRO A 40 8.40 18.15 -0.06
N PHE A 41 8.98 17.57 -1.12
CA PHE A 41 9.20 18.22 -2.40
C PHE A 41 8.64 17.38 -3.54
N LYS A 42 8.13 18.05 -4.58
CA LYS A 42 7.76 17.39 -5.84
C LYS A 42 9.05 17.00 -6.57
N TYR A 43 9.08 15.80 -7.13
CA TYR A 43 10.18 15.39 -8.00
C TYR A 43 10.31 16.39 -9.16
N ASN A 44 11.54 16.80 -9.47
CA ASN A 44 11.79 17.74 -10.55
C ASN A 44 11.81 16.99 -11.89
N TYR A 45 10.76 17.18 -12.68
CA TYR A 45 10.53 16.52 -13.99
C TYR A 45 11.40 17.08 -15.13
N SER A 46 12.46 17.83 -14.85
CA SER A 46 13.41 18.26 -15.89
C SER A 46 14.04 17.07 -16.65
N ASN A 47 13.94 15.86 -16.10
CA ASN A 47 14.37 14.62 -16.74
C ASN A 47 13.23 14.03 -17.57
N ARG A 48 13.43 13.98 -18.89
CA ARG A 48 12.55 13.30 -19.83
C ARG A 48 12.39 11.83 -19.41
N ILE A 49 11.20 11.27 -19.57
CA ILE A 49 11.01 9.82 -19.40
C ILE A 49 11.94 9.12 -20.40
N PRO A 50 12.76 8.15 -19.94
CA PRO A 50 13.62 7.38 -20.83
C PRO A 50 12.86 6.74 -21.99
N SER A 51 13.53 6.53 -23.12
CA SER A 51 12.93 5.86 -24.28
C SER A 51 12.53 4.42 -23.93
N TYR A 52 11.31 4.04 -24.26
CA TYR A 52 10.73 2.70 -24.06
C TYR A 52 11.12 1.68 -25.15
N ASN A 53 12.04 2.03 -26.05
CA ASN A 53 12.46 1.15 -27.14
C ASN A 53 13.67 0.31 -26.73
N SER A 54 13.47 -0.54 -25.72
CA SER A 54 14.55 -1.34 -25.10
C SER A 54 15.29 -2.21 -26.11
N ASP A 55 14.59 -2.87 -27.03
CA ASP A 55 15.21 -3.70 -28.07
C ASP A 55 16.14 -2.90 -28.98
N SER A 56 15.76 -1.69 -29.39
CA SER A 56 16.61 -0.85 -30.25
C SER A 56 17.80 -0.29 -29.46
N ILE A 57 17.60 0.07 -28.19
CA ILE A 57 18.70 0.51 -27.31
C ILE A 57 19.73 -0.60 -27.16
N LEU A 58 19.27 -1.82 -26.88
CA LEU A 58 20.15 -2.98 -26.72
C LEU A 58 20.87 -3.36 -28.02
N ALA A 59 20.17 -3.30 -29.16
CA ALA A 59 20.77 -3.54 -30.47
C ALA A 59 21.84 -2.50 -30.82
N ALA A 60 21.61 -1.22 -30.49
CA ALA A 60 22.56 -0.14 -30.73
C ALA A 60 23.80 -0.17 -29.81
N ASN A 61 23.76 -0.96 -28.72
CA ASN A 61 24.84 -1.07 -27.74
C ASN A 61 25.31 -2.52 -27.58
N GLN A 62 25.30 -3.31 -28.67
CA GLN A 62 25.59 -4.73 -28.64
C GLN A 62 27.01 -5.04 -28.15
N GLU A 63 27.97 -4.14 -28.43
CA GLU A 63 29.36 -4.19 -27.99
C GLU A 63 29.52 -4.11 -26.46
N LEU A 64 28.54 -3.53 -25.74
CA LEU A 64 28.58 -3.44 -24.28
C LEU A 64 28.16 -4.75 -23.58
N ARG A 65 27.51 -5.69 -24.29
CA ARG A 65 27.02 -6.96 -23.72
C ARG A 65 28.11 -7.89 -23.20
N GLY A 66 29.36 -7.68 -23.62
CA GLY A 66 30.51 -8.39 -23.04
C GLY A 66 30.87 -7.95 -21.62
N MET A 67 30.39 -6.78 -21.18
CA MET A 67 30.75 -6.14 -19.92
C MET A 67 29.55 -5.86 -19.02
N PHE A 68 28.38 -5.66 -19.62
CA PHE A 68 27.15 -5.27 -18.93
C PHE A 68 26.02 -6.23 -19.28
N SER A 69 25.17 -6.52 -18.29
CA SER A 69 23.88 -7.16 -18.55
C SER A 69 22.95 -6.25 -19.38
N ASP A 70 21.95 -6.83 -20.05
CA ASP A 70 20.93 -6.04 -20.77
C ASP A 70 20.25 -5.01 -19.83
N GLN A 71 19.96 -5.41 -18.58
CA GLN A 71 19.39 -4.50 -17.58
C GLN A 71 20.36 -3.37 -17.20
N SER A 72 21.66 -3.67 -17.06
CA SER A 72 22.71 -2.67 -16.80
C SER A 72 22.78 -1.63 -17.93
N ILE A 73 22.73 -2.07 -19.19
CA ILE A 73 22.71 -1.19 -20.38
C ILE A 73 21.46 -0.29 -20.37
N LEU A 74 20.29 -0.85 -20.07
CA LEU A 74 19.04 -0.11 -20.02
C LEU A 74 19.01 0.92 -18.86
N ILE A 75 19.60 0.60 -17.71
CA ILE A 75 19.76 1.54 -16.59
C ILE A 75 20.71 2.68 -17.00
N LEU A 76 21.85 2.36 -17.64
CA LEU A 76 22.79 3.37 -18.13
C LEU A 76 22.13 4.31 -19.15
N ASN A 77 21.32 3.76 -20.06
CA ASN A 77 20.52 4.55 -20.99
C ASN A 77 19.53 5.47 -20.25
N ALA A 78 18.81 4.94 -19.28
CA ALA A 78 17.82 5.69 -18.52
C ALA A 78 18.43 6.83 -17.67
N LEU A 79 19.69 6.68 -17.26
CA LEU A 79 20.47 7.69 -16.55
C LEU A 79 21.31 8.59 -17.47
N ASP A 80 21.18 8.44 -18.79
CA ASP A 80 21.92 9.21 -19.80
C ASP A 80 23.44 9.08 -19.61
N ASN A 81 23.91 7.84 -19.43
CA ASN A 81 25.31 7.50 -19.10
C ASN A 81 26.01 6.64 -20.16
N LEU A 82 25.32 6.28 -21.25
CA LEU A 82 25.91 5.41 -22.29
C LEU A 82 27.11 6.08 -22.96
N ASP A 83 27.04 7.38 -23.25
CA ASP A 83 28.14 8.14 -23.86
C ASP A 83 29.39 8.14 -22.99
N GLU A 84 29.24 8.32 -21.68
CA GLU A 84 30.34 8.24 -20.72
C GLU A 84 30.95 6.84 -20.68
N VAL A 85 30.13 5.78 -20.74
CA VAL A 85 30.61 4.40 -20.74
C VAL A 85 31.38 4.08 -22.02
N HIS A 86 30.87 4.46 -23.19
CA HIS A 86 31.59 4.33 -24.47
C HIS A 86 32.94 5.03 -24.44
N LYS A 87 32.96 6.25 -23.91
CA LYS A 87 34.20 7.01 -23.77
C LYS A 87 35.19 6.35 -22.82
N ILE A 88 34.73 5.70 -21.74
CA ILE A 88 35.61 4.91 -20.86
C ILE A 88 36.22 3.74 -21.63
N VAL A 89 35.42 2.98 -22.38
CA VAL A 89 35.90 1.82 -23.16
C VAL A 89 36.99 2.22 -24.15
N ASP A 90 36.84 3.36 -24.81
CA ASP A 90 37.87 3.88 -25.72
C ASP A 90 39.13 4.36 -25.00
N LEU A 91 38.98 5.11 -23.91
CA LEU A 91 40.11 5.64 -23.14
C LEU A 91 40.94 4.52 -22.48
N LYS A 92 40.35 3.38 -22.14
CA LYS A 92 41.09 2.23 -21.58
C LYS A 92 42.10 1.61 -22.56
N LYS A 93 42.03 1.93 -23.85
CA LYS A 93 43.02 1.50 -24.85
C LYS A 93 44.33 2.29 -24.72
N ASP A 94 44.32 3.43 -24.03
CA ASP A 94 45.48 4.29 -23.78
C ASP A 94 45.89 4.24 -22.30
N SER A 95 47.12 3.79 -22.05
CA SER A 95 47.70 3.67 -20.71
C SER A 95 48.24 4.99 -20.14
N SER A 96 48.08 6.12 -20.84
CA SER A 96 48.55 7.43 -20.36
C SER A 96 47.86 7.86 -19.06
N ILE A 97 48.60 8.59 -18.22
CA ILE A 97 48.04 9.16 -16.97
C ILE A 97 46.84 10.07 -17.27
N ALA A 98 46.88 10.82 -18.37
CA ALA A 98 45.77 11.68 -18.78
C ALA A 98 44.49 10.89 -19.06
N SER A 99 44.60 9.75 -19.77
CA SER A 99 43.48 8.86 -20.06
C SER A 99 42.94 8.19 -18.79
N GLN A 100 43.83 7.74 -17.89
CA GLN A 100 43.43 7.18 -16.58
C GLN A 100 42.67 8.21 -15.71
N VAL A 101 43.17 9.44 -15.61
CA VAL A 101 42.48 10.53 -14.88
C VAL A 101 41.11 10.81 -15.51
N LYS A 102 41.01 10.77 -16.85
CA LYS A 102 39.74 11.01 -17.53
C LYS A 102 38.73 9.89 -17.28
N VAL A 103 39.15 8.63 -17.24
CA VAL A 103 38.32 7.49 -16.85
C VAL A 103 37.77 7.69 -15.44
N LEU A 104 38.60 8.09 -14.47
CA LEU A 104 38.16 8.35 -13.09
C LEU A 104 37.15 9.51 -13.00
N GLN A 105 37.31 10.58 -13.80
CA GLN A 105 36.33 11.67 -13.87
C GLN A 105 34.97 11.19 -14.40
N LEU A 106 34.97 10.37 -15.47
CA LEU A 106 33.75 9.82 -16.05
C LEU A 106 33.06 8.86 -15.07
N LYS A 107 33.83 8.02 -14.35
CA LYS A 107 33.33 7.19 -13.25
C LYS A 107 32.61 8.03 -12.20
N GLY A 108 33.24 9.12 -11.74
CA GLY A 108 32.63 10.01 -10.75
C GLY A 108 31.29 10.58 -11.21
N LYS A 109 31.18 10.96 -12.50
CA LYS A 109 29.92 11.45 -13.08
C LYS A 109 28.84 10.36 -13.12
N ILE A 110 29.18 9.15 -13.57
CA ILE A 110 28.26 8.01 -13.63
C ILE A 110 27.77 7.66 -12.21
N ASN A 111 28.70 7.51 -11.26
CA ASN A 111 28.38 7.18 -9.88
C ASN A 111 27.50 8.24 -9.22
N SER A 112 27.74 9.53 -9.48
CA SER A 112 26.89 10.60 -8.96
C SER A 112 25.44 10.47 -9.43
N LYS A 113 25.22 10.19 -10.72
CA LYS A 113 23.87 9.96 -11.27
C LYS A 113 23.21 8.70 -10.68
N ILE A 114 23.96 7.61 -10.53
CA ILE A 114 23.45 6.37 -9.91
C ILE A 114 23.06 6.60 -8.45
N THR A 115 23.90 7.31 -7.67
CA THR A 115 23.60 7.63 -6.27
C THR A 115 22.33 8.46 -6.12
N ILE A 116 22.10 9.44 -7.01
CA ILE A 116 20.86 10.22 -7.02
C ILE A 116 19.67 9.30 -7.31
N ALA A 117 19.77 8.43 -8.31
CA ALA A 117 18.70 7.49 -8.66
C ALA A 117 18.39 6.48 -7.53
N LEU A 118 19.41 6.00 -6.81
CA LEU A 118 19.24 5.16 -5.62
C LEU A 118 18.54 5.93 -4.49
N THR A 119 18.92 7.19 -4.27
CA THR A 119 18.27 8.04 -3.25
C THR A 119 16.79 8.26 -3.57
N GLU A 120 16.47 8.49 -4.84
CA GLU A 120 15.08 8.58 -5.31
C GLU A 120 14.32 7.26 -5.11
N LEU A 121 14.96 6.13 -5.39
CA LEU A 121 14.39 4.79 -5.22
C LEU A 121 14.06 4.49 -3.76
N ASP A 122 15.00 4.77 -2.86
CA ASP A 122 14.82 4.59 -1.43
C ASP A 122 13.73 5.52 -0.88
N ALA A 123 13.63 6.75 -1.39
CA ALA A 123 12.56 7.67 -1.01
C ALA A 123 11.18 7.13 -1.42
N VAL A 124 11.03 6.58 -2.64
CA VAL A 124 9.77 5.96 -3.08
C VAL A 124 9.44 4.72 -2.24
N ALA A 125 10.42 3.86 -1.94
CA ALA A 125 10.23 2.69 -1.10
C ALA A 125 9.79 3.08 0.33
N ALA A 126 10.37 4.14 0.90
CA ALA A 126 10.01 4.67 2.21
C ALA A 126 8.60 5.28 2.22
N GLU A 127 8.19 5.94 1.13
CA GLU A 127 6.82 6.45 1.00
C GLU A 127 5.80 5.31 0.98
N PHE A 128 6.07 4.22 0.24
CA PHE A 128 5.23 3.03 0.26
C PHE A 128 5.13 2.39 1.65
N ASP A 129 6.26 2.25 2.35
CA ASP A 129 6.32 1.68 3.70
C ASP A 129 5.51 2.52 4.70
N CYS A 130 5.74 3.84 4.70
CA CYS A 130 5.05 4.76 5.60
C CYS A 130 3.54 4.78 5.34
N GLU A 131 3.12 4.89 4.07
CA GLU A 131 1.69 4.85 3.73
C GLU A 131 1.08 3.47 4.03
N GLY A 132 1.81 2.38 3.81
CA GLY A 132 1.38 1.02 4.13
C GLY A 132 1.10 0.86 5.62
N GLU A 133 2.05 1.28 6.46
CA GLU A 133 1.93 1.23 7.92
C GLU A 133 0.83 2.16 8.44
N ARG A 134 0.74 3.39 7.91
CA ARG A 134 -0.34 4.34 8.24
C ARG A 134 -1.71 3.73 7.94
N VAL A 135 -1.89 3.13 6.77
CA VAL A 135 -3.15 2.50 6.37
C VAL A 135 -3.45 1.27 7.24
N ALA A 136 -2.45 0.43 7.52
CA ALA A 136 -2.59 -0.75 8.37
C ALA A 136 -3.01 -0.39 9.80
N GLN A 137 -2.44 0.66 10.39
CA GLN A 137 -2.84 1.15 11.71
C GLN A 137 -4.32 1.55 11.75
N ILE A 138 -4.81 2.23 10.72
CA ILE A 138 -6.23 2.59 10.62
C ILE A 138 -7.08 1.33 10.39
N GLY A 139 -6.65 0.39 9.55
CA GLY A 139 -7.32 -0.90 9.34
C GLY A 139 -7.53 -1.65 10.66
N ASN A 140 -6.43 -1.90 11.39
CA ASN A 140 -6.44 -2.53 12.71
C ASN A 140 -7.32 -1.77 13.71
N TYR A 141 -7.34 -0.45 13.63
CA TYR A 141 -8.20 0.37 14.47
C TYR A 141 -9.69 0.18 14.14
N VAL A 142 -10.05 0.12 12.85
CA VAL A 142 -11.43 -0.17 12.40
C VAL A 142 -11.85 -1.58 12.81
N ASP A 143 -10.95 -2.56 12.76
CA ASP A 143 -11.21 -3.93 13.22
C ASP A 143 -11.53 -3.96 14.72
N ASN A 144 -10.69 -3.33 15.54
CA ASN A 144 -10.95 -3.23 16.98
C ASN A 144 -12.33 -2.61 17.30
N LEU A 145 -12.78 -1.65 16.48
CA LEU A 145 -14.12 -1.07 16.61
C LEU A 145 -15.22 -2.05 16.19
N ASN A 146 -15.00 -2.84 15.14
CA ASN A 146 -15.92 -3.86 14.66
C ASN A 146 -16.01 -5.03 15.66
N ASP A 147 -14.88 -5.51 16.16
CA ASP A 147 -14.80 -6.59 17.16
C ASP A 147 -15.48 -6.20 18.46
N SER A 148 -15.26 -4.97 18.94
CA SER A 148 -15.95 -4.49 20.13
C SER A 148 -17.48 -4.45 19.94
N LYS A 149 -17.97 -4.17 18.72
CA LYS A 149 -19.39 -4.21 18.39
C LYS A 149 -19.89 -5.65 18.31
N ASN A 150 -19.17 -6.53 17.62
CA ASN A 150 -19.54 -7.94 17.46
C ASN A 150 -19.56 -8.65 18.82
N ASN A 151 -18.56 -8.45 19.67
CA ASN A 151 -18.52 -9.00 21.03
C ASN A 151 -19.71 -8.55 21.88
N LYS A 152 -20.18 -7.30 21.73
CA LYS A 152 -21.40 -6.83 22.40
C LYS A 152 -22.65 -7.52 21.89
N LEU A 153 -22.76 -7.75 20.58
CA LEU A 153 -23.89 -8.47 19.98
C LEU A 153 -23.91 -9.94 20.40
N ILE A 154 -22.75 -10.61 20.45
CA ILE A 154 -22.60 -11.97 20.98
C ILE A 154 -23.04 -12.01 22.44
N LEU A 155 -22.56 -11.09 23.28
CA LEU A 155 -22.94 -11.04 24.69
C LEU A 155 -24.43 -10.76 24.89
N LEU A 156 -25.03 -9.86 24.10
CA LEU A 156 -26.47 -9.62 24.10
C LEU A 156 -27.24 -10.88 23.69
N SER A 157 -26.80 -11.59 22.65
CA SER A 157 -27.40 -12.86 22.24
C SER A 157 -27.40 -13.89 23.38
N ILE A 158 -26.25 -14.08 24.05
CA ILE A 158 -26.09 -15.01 25.18
C ILE A 158 -26.97 -14.60 26.36
N VAL A 159 -26.91 -13.33 26.78
CA VAL A 159 -27.67 -12.83 27.94
C VAL A 159 -29.17 -12.84 27.68
N THR A 160 -29.62 -12.41 26.49
CA THR A 160 -31.05 -12.43 26.12
C THR A 160 -31.57 -13.86 26.05
N GLY A 161 -30.80 -14.80 25.48
CA GLY A 161 -31.15 -16.22 25.48
C GLY A 161 -31.25 -16.79 26.91
N ALA A 162 -30.25 -16.53 27.75
CA ALA A 162 -30.22 -17.00 29.13
C ALA A 162 -31.36 -16.40 29.99
N ALA A 163 -31.62 -15.10 29.87
CA ALA A 163 -32.68 -14.42 30.61
C ALA A 163 -34.08 -14.90 30.20
N ALA A 164 -34.29 -15.18 28.91
CA ALA A 164 -35.55 -15.71 28.41
C ALA A 164 -35.83 -17.11 28.97
N SER A 165 -34.86 -18.02 28.90
CA SER A 165 -35.00 -19.38 29.44
C SER A 165 -35.29 -19.41 30.94
N ILE A 166 -34.68 -18.51 31.72
CA ILE A 166 -34.95 -18.39 33.16
C ILE A 166 -36.36 -17.83 33.40
N ALA A 167 -36.78 -16.82 32.63
CA ALA A 167 -38.09 -16.19 32.78
C ALA A 167 -39.24 -17.13 32.36
N GLY A 168 -39.08 -17.89 31.27
CA GLY A 168 -40.05 -18.91 30.85
C GLY A 168 -40.25 -20.01 31.89
N GLY A 169 -39.17 -20.44 32.57
CA GLY A 169 -39.23 -21.43 33.65
C GLY A 169 -39.88 -20.95 34.95
N ILE A 170 -39.94 -19.64 35.20
CA ILE A 170 -40.55 -19.05 36.41
C ILE A 170 -42.03 -18.68 36.18
N ILE A 171 -42.41 -18.32 34.96
CA ILE A 171 -43.78 -17.95 34.62
C ILE A 171 -44.63 -19.22 34.43
N LYS A 172 -45.55 -19.49 35.36
CA LYS A 172 -46.41 -20.69 35.33
C LYS A 172 -47.61 -20.60 34.38
N ASP A 173 -47.87 -19.42 33.81
CA ASP A 173 -49.02 -19.19 32.95
C ASP A 173 -48.65 -19.49 31.49
N GLY A 174 -49.22 -20.56 30.92
CA GLY A 174 -48.72 -21.19 29.69
C GLY A 174 -48.70 -20.28 28.46
N GLY A 175 -49.59 -19.28 28.39
CA GLY A 175 -49.59 -18.29 27.31
C GLY A 175 -48.45 -17.28 27.40
N TRP A 176 -48.12 -16.83 28.61
CA TRP A 176 -47.06 -15.84 28.86
C TRP A 176 -45.67 -16.46 28.89
N SER A 177 -45.53 -17.69 29.38
CA SER A 177 -44.28 -18.46 29.36
C SER A 177 -43.81 -18.71 27.91
N ASN A 178 -44.71 -19.23 27.06
CA ASN A 178 -44.43 -19.47 25.65
C ASN A 178 -44.08 -18.18 24.87
N ALA A 179 -44.72 -17.06 25.19
CA ALA A 179 -44.43 -15.78 24.54
C ALA A 179 -43.03 -15.23 24.91
N VAL A 180 -42.59 -15.43 26.16
CA VAL A 180 -41.26 -14.99 26.64
C VAL A 180 -40.14 -15.84 26.04
N ASP A 181 -40.34 -17.15 25.95
CA ASP A 181 -39.37 -18.06 25.35
C ASP A 181 -39.21 -17.84 23.83
N ILE A 182 -40.32 -17.65 23.12
CA ILE A 182 -40.29 -17.37 21.67
C ILE A 182 -39.64 -16.01 21.40
N SER A 183 -40.01 -14.96 22.16
CA SER A 183 -39.45 -13.61 21.94
C SER A 183 -37.96 -13.54 22.28
N GLY A 184 -37.53 -14.18 23.37
CA GLY A 184 -36.13 -14.26 23.74
C GLY A 184 -35.27 -15.08 22.77
N GLY A 185 -35.78 -16.23 22.32
CA GLY A 185 -35.14 -17.05 21.31
C GLY A 185 -34.97 -16.33 19.96
N VAL A 186 -36.01 -15.62 19.51
CA VAL A 186 -35.96 -14.82 18.27
C VAL A 186 -35.00 -13.64 18.39
N LEU A 187 -34.99 -12.92 19.52
CA LEU A 187 -34.07 -11.80 19.74
C LEU A 187 -32.62 -12.27 19.87
N GLY A 188 -32.37 -13.35 20.61
CA GLY A 188 -31.04 -13.96 20.75
C GLY A 188 -30.51 -14.47 19.41
N ALA A 189 -31.34 -15.16 18.62
CA ALA A 189 -31.00 -15.58 17.26
C ALA A 189 -30.77 -14.38 16.34
N GLY A 190 -31.59 -13.32 16.44
CA GLY A 190 -31.42 -12.09 15.68
C GLY A 190 -30.08 -11.40 15.94
N PHE A 191 -29.65 -11.30 17.20
CA PHE A 191 -28.33 -10.75 17.55
C PHE A 191 -27.18 -11.65 17.08
N GLY A 192 -27.33 -12.98 17.13
CA GLY A 192 -26.33 -13.92 16.60
C GLY A 192 -26.23 -13.90 15.07
N LEU A 193 -27.37 -13.78 14.37
CA LEU A 193 -27.38 -13.60 12.91
C LEU A 193 -26.76 -12.26 12.49
N ALA A 194 -26.96 -11.20 13.28
CA ALA A 194 -26.35 -9.90 13.03
C ALA A 194 -24.81 -9.91 13.13
N THR A 195 -24.20 -10.92 13.78
CA THR A 195 -22.75 -11.11 13.80
C THR A 195 -22.20 -11.89 12.60
N LEU A 196 -23.06 -12.56 11.82
CA LEU A 196 -22.65 -13.29 10.61
C LEU A 196 -22.46 -12.37 9.39
N ASN A 197 -23.17 -11.24 9.34
CA ASN A 197 -22.98 -10.21 8.30
C ASN A 197 -22.97 -8.80 8.92
N PRO A 198 -21.98 -8.49 9.76
CA PRO A 198 -21.89 -7.18 10.35
C PRO A 198 -21.54 -6.19 9.25
N LYS A 199 -22.45 -5.26 8.95
CA LYS A 199 -22.07 -4.05 8.21
C LYS A 199 -20.99 -3.34 9.05
N GLY A 200 -19.74 -3.54 8.67
CA GLY A 200 -18.57 -3.00 9.35
C GLY A 200 -18.62 -1.47 9.40
N LYS A 201 -17.89 -0.86 10.32
CA LYS A 201 -17.76 0.59 10.36
C LYS A 201 -17.04 1.12 9.12
N LYS A 202 -17.47 2.30 8.69
CA LYS A 202 -16.76 3.09 7.69
C LYS A 202 -15.99 4.21 8.38
N VAL A 203 -14.79 4.48 7.91
CA VAL A 203 -13.97 5.62 8.33
C VAL A 203 -13.61 6.46 7.13
N GLU A 204 -13.53 7.78 7.32
CA GLU A 204 -13.04 8.67 6.29
C GLU A 204 -11.50 8.62 6.27
N PHE A 205 -10.92 8.36 5.11
CA PHE A 205 -9.46 8.31 4.91
C PHE A 205 -9.09 9.07 3.64
N ILE A 206 -8.11 9.98 3.75
CA ILE A 206 -7.74 10.90 2.67
C ILE A 206 -6.29 10.66 2.23
N HIS A 207 -6.05 10.62 0.92
CA HIS A 207 -4.74 10.42 0.31
C HIS A 207 -4.68 11.00 -1.11
N GLN A 208 -4.81 12.32 -1.24
CA GLN A 208 -4.73 13.00 -2.55
C GLN A 208 -3.50 12.62 -3.40
N ARG A 209 -2.37 12.34 -2.74
CA ARG A 209 -1.20 11.74 -3.40
C ARG A 209 -1.37 10.22 -3.34
N ASN A 210 -1.93 9.65 -4.41
CA ASN A 210 -2.21 8.22 -4.48
C ASN A 210 -1.26 7.50 -5.44
N LEU A 211 -0.20 6.91 -4.88
CA LEU A 211 0.79 6.13 -5.63
C LEU A 211 0.17 4.95 -6.38
N LEU A 212 -0.84 4.29 -5.78
CA LEU A 212 -1.49 3.11 -6.36
C LEU A 212 -2.32 3.44 -7.60
N ARG A 213 -2.82 4.67 -7.74
CA ARG A 213 -3.65 5.08 -8.87
C ARG A 213 -2.89 4.99 -10.19
N ASP A 214 -1.70 5.57 -10.24
CA ASP A 214 -0.89 5.60 -11.46
C ASP A 214 -0.45 4.18 -11.85
N ILE A 215 -0.20 3.31 -10.85
CA ILE A 215 0.11 1.89 -11.04
C ILE A 215 -1.09 1.13 -11.62
N TRP A 216 -2.27 1.28 -11.02
CA TRP A 216 -3.50 0.61 -11.48
C TRP A 216 -3.86 0.99 -12.92
N ARG A 217 -3.66 2.26 -13.27
CA ARG A 217 -3.91 2.78 -14.63
C ARG A 217 -2.77 2.51 -15.60
N GLU A 218 -1.65 1.97 -15.11
CA GLU A 218 -0.41 1.76 -15.84
C GLU A 218 0.08 3.01 -16.58
N LYS A 219 -0.19 4.18 -15.99
CA LYS A 219 0.08 5.48 -16.60
C LYS A 219 0.50 6.47 -15.52
N LEU A 220 1.62 7.15 -15.77
CA LEU A 220 2.08 8.25 -14.94
C LEU A 220 1.21 9.49 -15.21
N GLU A 221 0.06 9.56 -14.54
CA GLU A 221 -0.87 10.71 -14.63
C GLU A 221 -0.50 11.81 -13.64
N SER A 222 0.12 11.44 -12.53
CA SER A 222 0.44 12.35 -11.43
C SER A 222 1.95 12.51 -11.30
N PRO A 223 2.43 13.59 -10.66
CA PRO A 223 3.83 13.73 -10.30
C PRO A 223 4.20 12.85 -9.08
N ASN A 224 3.87 11.56 -9.14
CA ASN A 224 4.03 10.61 -8.05
C ASN A 224 5.37 9.90 -8.07
N PHE A 225 5.93 9.66 -9.25
CA PHE A 225 7.17 8.91 -9.39
C PHE A 225 8.24 9.74 -10.12
N PRO A 226 9.52 9.56 -9.75
CA PRO A 226 10.65 9.94 -10.58
C PRO A 226 10.61 9.22 -11.93
N PRO A 227 10.98 9.88 -13.05
CA PRO A 227 10.96 9.28 -14.38
C PRO A 227 11.76 7.98 -14.49
N PHE A 228 12.94 7.93 -13.86
CA PHE A 228 13.79 6.73 -13.83
C PHE A 228 13.07 5.55 -13.20
N ILE A 229 12.46 5.73 -12.03
CA ILE A 229 11.76 4.66 -11.31
C ILE A 229 10.52 4.22 -12.09
N TRP A 230 9.77 5.17 -12.64
CA TRP A 230 8.61 4.85 -13.47
C TRP A 230 9.00 4.01 -14.69
N TYR A 231 10.11 4.35 -15.35
CA TYR A 231 10.68 3.54 -16.43
C TYR A 231 11.01 2.11 -15.96
N MET A 232 11.69 1.96 -14.82
CA MET A 232 12.02 0.63 -14.27
C MET A 232 10.77 -0.22 -13.98
N TYR A 233 9.67 0.40 -13.56
CA TYR A 233 8.40 -0.29 -13.32
C TYR A 233 7.67 -0.73 -14.59
N THR A 234 7.84 0.01 -15.68
CA THR A 234 7.03 -0.13 -16.91
C THR A 234 7.75 -0.89 -18.02
N GLU A 235 9.08 -0.86 -18.03
CA GLU A 235 9.89 -1.63 -18.96
C GLU A 235 9.90 -3.12 -18.58
N LYS A 236 9.56 -3.99 -19.54
CA LYS A 236 9.39 -5.42 -19.34
C LYS A 236 10.69 -6.13 -18.98
N LYS A 237 11.82 -5.62 -19.48
CA LYS A 237 13.16 -6.18 -19.22
C LYS A 237 13.59 -6.13 -17.75
N PHE A 238 12.91 -5.36 -16.90
CA PHE A 238 13.14 -5.37 -15.44
C PHE A 238 12.26 -6.33 -14.66
N SER A 239 11.36 -7.05 -15.33
CA SER A 239 10.52 -8.09 -14.74
C SER A 239 11.15 -9.46 -14.90
N ASN A 240 11.05 -10.30 -13.87
CA ASN A 240 11.63 -11.65 -13.85
C ASN A 240 11.15 -12.57 -14.99
N LYS A 241 9.98 -12.30 -15.58
CA LYS A 241 9.41 -13.11 -16.67
C LYS A 241 9.54 -12.45 -18.04
N GLU A 242 9.98 -11.20 -18.12
CA GLU A 242 10.11 -10.38 -19.35
C GLU A 242 8.85 -10.23 -20.24
N GLN A 243 7.73 -10.89 -19.93
CA GLN A 243 6.48 -10.81 -20.71
C GLN A 243 5.62 -9.60 -20.30
N HIS A 244 5.59 -9.32 -19.00
CA HIS A 244 4.82 -8.24 -18.39
C HIS A 244 5.75 -7.34 -17.58
N SER A 245 5.44 -6.05 -17.57
CA SER A 245 6.13 -5.10 -16.70
C SER A 245 5.85 -5.41 -15.22
N ILE A 246 6.62 -4.80 -14.32
CA ILE A 246 6.40 -4.96 -12.87
C ILE A 246 4.98 -4.51 -12.52
N ILE A 247 4.55 -3.34 -13.01
CA ILE A 247 3.21 -2.81 -12.68
C ILE A 247 2.07 -3.58 -13.33
N SER A 248 2.27 -4.11 -14.53
CA SER A 248 1.29 -4.98 -15.19
C SER A 248 1.08 -6.26 -14.38
N SER A 249 2.18 -6.86 -13.92
CA SER A 249 2.13 -8.05 -13.06
C SER A 249 1.49 -7.76 -11.69
N MET A 250 1.70 -6.57 -11.12
CA MET A 250 1.06 -6.16 -9.87
C MET A 250 -0.43 -5.92 -10.06
N ARG A 251 -0.83 -5.27 -11.16
CA ARG A 251 -2.22 -5.02 -11.50
C ARG A 251 -3.02 -6.32 -11.65
N GLU A 252 -2.48 -7.31 -12.37
CA GLU A 252 -3.08 -8.64 -12.50
C GLU A 252 -3.20 -9.34 -11.14
N ARG A 253 -2.13 -9.28 -10.33
CA ARG A 253 -2.13 -9.85 -8.98
C ARG A 253 -3.20 -9.20 -8.10
N TRP A 254 -3.36 -7.88 -8.18
CA TRP A 254 -4.36 -7.17 -7.38
C TRP A 254 -5.78 -7.49 -7.81
N LEU A 255 -6.00 -7.54 -9.11
CA LEU A 255 -7.28 -7.94 -9.67
C LEU A 255 -7.68 -9.33 -9.16
N HIS A 256 -6.75 -10.29 -9.17
CA HIS A 256 -7.00 -11.65 -8.72
C HIS A 256 -7.20 -11.77 -7.20
N TYR A 257 -6.29 -11.24 -6.40
CA TYR A 257 -6.27 -11.49 -4.95
C TYR A 257 -7.03 -10.47 -4.08
N GLN A 258 -7.26 -9.25 -4.57
CA GLN A 258 -7.97 -8.20 -3.81
C GLN A 258 -9.36 -7.90 -4.36
N PHE A 259 -9.67 -8.32 -5.60
CA PHE A 259 -10.93 -8.02 -6.27
C PHE A 259 -11.59 -9.25 -6.93
N ASP A 260 -11.13 -10.46 -6.61
CA ASP A 260 -11.71 -11.73 -7.10
C ASP A 260 -11.91 -11.79 -8.62
N ASP A 261 -10.97 -11.23 -9.38
CA ASP A 261 -11.01 -11.07 -10.83
C ASP A 261 -12.12 -10.16 -11.38
N ILE A 262 -12.81 -9.40 -10.51
CA ILE A 262 -13.89 -8.48 -10.87
C ILE A 262 -13.34 -7.08 -11.14
N LYS A 263 -13.03 -6.81 -12.42
CA LYS A 263 -12.46 -5.51 -12.84
C LYS A 263 -13.35 -4.30 -12.50
N ALA A 264 -14.67 -4.46 -12.58
CA ALA A 264 -15.61 -3.37 -12.29
C ALA A 264 -15.49 -2.89 -10.84
N ASP A 265 -15.29 -3.81 -9.89
CA ASP A 265 -15.14 -3.50 -8.47
C ASP A 265 -13.80 -2.80 -8.21
N ALA A 266 -12.74 -3.26 -8.89
CA ALA A 266 -11.44 -2.61 -8.84
C ALA A 266 -11.47 -1.18 -9.39
N ASP A 267 -12.10 -0.95 -10.55
CA ASP A 267 -12.19 0.37 -11.18
C ASP A 267 -13.01 1.38 -10.36
N GLN A 268 -14.00 0.90 -9.60
CA GLN A 268 -14.84 1.72 -8.72
C GLN A 268 -14.27 1.84 -7.29
N SER A 269 -13.16 1.14 -7.00
CA SER A 269 -12.60 1.08 -5.66
C SER A 269 -12.08 2.44 -5.19
N VAL A 270 -12.43 2.78 -3.95
CA VAL A 270 -11.91 3.98 -3.28
C VAL A 270 -10.37 3.94 -3.18
N ILE A 271 -9.75 2.75 -3.20
CA ILE A 271 -8.29 2.54 -3.13
C ILE A 271 -7.54 3.35 -4.20
N PHE A 272 -8.10 3.53 -5.40
CA PHE A 272 -7.47 4.25 -6.51
C PHE A 272 -7.96 5.71 -6.68
N SER A 273 -8.77 6.20 -5.75
CA SER A 273 -9.29 7.59 -5.72
C SER A 273 -8.40 8.53 -4.89
N ASP A 274 -8.84 9.77 -4.61
CA ASP A 274 -8.13 10.71 -3.72
C ASP A 274 -8.43 10.46 -2.21
N GLY A 275 -9.29 9.49 -1.91
CA GLY A 275 -9.79 9.22 -0.58
C GLY A 275 -11.31 9.10 -0.53
N GLY A 276 -11.83 8.76 0.63
CA GLY A 276 -13.27 8.57 0.82
C GLY A 276 -13.58 7.75 2.06
N PHE A 277 -14.71 7.05 2.04
CA PHE A 277 -15.10 6.17 3.13
C PHE A 277 -14.61 4.74 2.91
N TYR A 278 -13.75 4.29 3.80
CA TYR A 278 -13.13 2.97 3.80
C TYR A 278 -13.76 2.05 4.84
N ARG A 279 -13.85 0.77 4.50
CA ARG A 279 -14.01 -0.34 5.45
C ARG A 279 -12.64 -0.91 5.82
N ALA A 280 -12.61 -1.81 6.80
CA ALA A 280 -11.38 -2.49 7.21
C ALA A 280 -10.72 -3.23 6.04
N ASP A 281 -11.51 -4.00 5.27
CA ASP A 281 -10.98 -4.76 4.12
C ASP A 281 -10.37 -3.85 3.05
N ASP A 282 -10.99 -2.69 2.77
CA ASP A 282 -10.43 -1.70 1.83
C ASP A 282 -9.05 -1.19 2.30
N LEU A 283 -8.88 -0.98 3.61
CA LEU A 283 -7.63 -0.51 4.21
C LEU A 283 -6.59 -1.62 4.17
N HIS A 284 -6.93 -2.85 4.55
CA HIS A 284 -6.02 -3.99 4.49
C HIS A 284 -5.56 -4.29 3.07
N ASN A 285 -6.49 -4.24 2.11
CA ASN A 285 -6.17 -4.40 0.69
C ASN A 285 -5.21 -3.30 0.22
N ARG A 286 -5.48 -2.03 0.57
CA ARG A 286 -4.57 -0.92 0.24
C ARG A 286 -3.19 -1.10 0.88
N ALA A 287 -3.11 -1.45 2.16
CA ALA A 287 -1.85 -1.69 2.86
C ALA A 287 -1.05 -2.83 2.21
N ALA A 288 -1.73 -3.93 1.85
CA ALA A 288 -1.11 -5.04 1.14
C ALA A 288 -0.55 -4.61 -0.23
N MET A 289 -1.31 -3.82 -1.01
CA MET A 289 -0.83 -3.30 -2.30
C MET A 289 0.40 -2.39 -2.14
N LEU A 290 0.41 -1.51 -1.13
CA LEU A 290 1.55 -0.64 -0.83
C LEU A 290 2.79 -1.46 -0.44
N ASN A 291 2.65 -2.48 0.41
CA ASN A 291 3.75 -3.36 0.82
C ASN A 291 4.29 -4.21 -0.35
N GLN A 292 3.43 -4.61 -1.27
CA GLN A 292 3.87 -5.30 -2.50
C GLN A 292 4.70 -4.36 -3.40
N MET A 293 4.29 -3.10 -3.54
CA MET A 293 5.07 -2.11 -4.29
C MET A 293 6.38 -1.76 -3.62
N GLN A 294 6.40 -1.62 -2.29
CA GLN A 294 7.64 -1.46 -1.53
C GLN A 294 8.62 -2.61 -1.84
N SER A 295 8.13 -3.86 -1.82
CA SER A 295 8.93 -5.04 -2.11
C SER A 295 9.48 -5.02 -3.55
N ALA A 296 8.64 -4.69 -4.53
CA ALA A 296 9.06 -4.54 -5.93
C ALA A 296 10.10 -3.43 -6.14
N THR A 297 9.96 -2.31 -5.42
CA THR A 297 10.90 -1.19 -5.43
C THR A 297 12.26 -1.60 -4.88
N ARG A 298 12.29 -2.39 -3.80
CA ARG A 298 13.55 -2.94 -3.26
C ARG A 298 14.20 -3.93 -4.20
N THR A 299 13.44 -4.69 -4.99
CA THR A 299 14.00 -5.56 -6.03
C THR A 299 14.71 -4.76 -7.13
N ILE A 300 14.19 -3.59 -7.52
CA ILE A 300 14.89 -2.70 -8.47
C ILE A 300 16.27 -2.29 -7.95
N ASN A 301 16.43 -2.11 -6.64
CA ASN A 301 17.71 -1.78 -6.03
C ASN A 301 18.77 -2.88 -6.31
N GLN A 302 18.37 -4.15 -6.36
CA GLN A 302 19.27 -5.25 -6.72
C GLN A 302 19.82 -5.11 -8.14
N ASN A 303 19.01 -4.69 -9.11
CA ASN A 303 19.45 -4.46 -10.49
C ASN A 303 20.51 -3.34 -10.57
N ILE A 304 20.34 -2.28 -9.77
CA ILE A 304 21.32 -1.18 -9.72
C ILE A 304 22.62 -1.65 -9.05
N ASN A 305 22.56 -2.50 -8.04
CA ASN A 305 23.76 -3.09 -7.44
C ASN A 305 24.55 -3.95 -8.43
N TYR A 306 23.88 -4.69 -9.32
CA TYR A 306 24.58 -5.40 -10.41
C TYR A 306 25.27 -4.45 -11.38
N LEU A 307 24.64 -3.33 -11.75
CA LEU A 307 25.29 -2.29 -12.56
C LEU A 307 26.55 -1.74 -11.88
N LEU A 308 26.52 -1.48 -10.57
CA LEU A 308 27.69 -0.99 -9.83
C LEU A 308 28.85 -2.00 -9.88
N LEU A 309 28.54 -3.30 -9.76
CA LEU A 309 29.53 -4.37 -9.90
C LEU A 309 30.11 -4.47 -11.31
N ASP A 310 29.28 -4.31 -12.35
CA ASP A 310 29.73 -4.30 -13.75
C ASP A 310 30.64 -3.09 -14.01
N LEU A 311 30.28 -1.91 -13.49
CA LEU A 311 31.08 -0.69 -13.60
C LEU A 311 32.44 -0.79 -12.89
N ASP A 312 32.50 -1.46 -11.74
CA ASP A 312 33.77 -1.67 -11.05
C ASP A 312 34.70 -2.61 -11.83
N LYS A 313 34.16 -3.68 -12.43
CA LYS A 313 34.94 -4.56 -13.33
C LYS A 313 35.43 -3.83 -14.58
N LEU A 314 34.63 -2.92 -15.14
CA LEU A 314 35.03 -2.12 -16.29
C LEU A 314 36.27 -1.28 -15.99
N ILE A 315 36.56 -0.95 -14.73
CA ILE A 315 37.56 0.06 -14.37
C ILE A 315 38.85 -0.57 -13.82
N LEU A 316 38.78 -1.81 -13.33
CA LEU A 316 39.96 -2.66 -13.09
C LEU A 316 40.62 -3.09 -14.42
#